data_AF-A0A349DJH4-F1
#
_entry.id   AF-A0A349DJH4-F1
#
_cell.length_a   1.000
_cell.length_b   1.000
_cell.length_c   1.000
_cell.angle_alpha   90.00
_cell.angle_beta   90.00
_cell.angle_gamma   90.00
#
_symmetry.space_group_name_H-M   'P 1'
#
loop_
_entity.id
_entity.type
_entity.pdbx_description
1 polymer ?
#
loop_
_entity_poly.entity_id
_entity_poly.type
_entity_poly.pdbx_seq_one_letter_code
_entity_poly.pdbx_strand_id
1 'polypeptide(L)'
;MKIITVGRSAENNIILFDDKVSGKHASLTLTNNNEFYVQDFNSTNGTFVNDHKISNEPFRLMPQDIVKIGQTVIPWQTYLSEEFKPQNIFEDNKPEMNKEKLKN
;
A
#
# COMPACT_ATOMS: atom_id res chain seq x y z
N MET A 1 -10.33 12.70 2.75
CA MET A 1 -8.94 12.43 2.34
C MET A 1 -8.64 11.00 2.75
N LYS A 2 -8.05 10.21 1.86
CA LYS A 2 -7.69 8.82 2.11
C LYS A 2 -6.17 8.70 2.04
N ILE A 3 -5.56 8.08 3.04
CA ILE A 3 -4.12 7.84 3.10
C ILE A 3 -3.93 6.33 3.24
N ILE A 4 -3.02 5.78 2.44
CA ILE A 4 -2.66 4.37 2.44
C ILE A 4 -1.16 4.28 2.64
N THR A 5 -0.72 3.64 3.72
CA THR A 5 0.70 3.42 3.98
C THR A 5 1.18 2.17 3.26
N VAL A 6 2.43 2.21 2.78
CA VAL A 6 3.08 1.12 2.07
C VAL A 6 4.44 0.86 2.68
N GLY A 7 4.74 -0.41 2.95
CA GLY A 7 6.03 -0.81 3.49
C GLY A 7 6.11 -2.31 3.76
N ARG A 8 7.26 -2.75 4.26
CA ARG A 8 7.49 -4.17 4.60
C ARG A 8 6.90 -4.56 5.95
N SER A 9 6.72 -3.59 6.86
CA SER A 9 6.14 -3.86 8.18
C SER A 9 4.65 -4.22 8.04
N ALA A 10 4.18 -5.12 8.90
CA ALA A 10 2.78 -5.52 9.00
C ALA A 10 1.85 -4.38 9.48
N GLU A 11 2.41 -3.26 9.93
CA GLU A 11 1.68 -2.06 10.34
C GLU A 11 1.16 -1.22 9.16
N ASN A 12 1.61 -1.49 7.92
CA ASN A 12 1.17 -0.74 6.75
C ASN A 12 -0.15 -1.28 6.18
N ASN A 13 -0.91 -0.42 5.51
CA ASN A 13 -2.11 -0.86 4.79
C ASN A 13 -1.76 -1.80 3.63
N ILE A 14 -0.63 -1.56 2.96
CA ILE A 14 -0.10 -2.42 1.90
C ILE A 14 1.25 -2.94 2.36
N ILE A 15 1.31 -4.26 2.51
CA ILE A 15 2.52 -4.97 2.92
C ILE A 15 3.21 -5.50 1.66
N LEU A 16 4.42 -5.04 1.40
CA LEU A 16 5.26 -5.55 0.33
C LEU A 16 6.35 -6.45 0.93
N PHE A 17 6.33 -7.74 0.57
CA PHE A 17 7.33 -8.72 1.00
C PHE A 17 8.59 -8.65 0.14
N ASP A 18 9.24 -7.49 0.17
CA ASP A 18 10.45 -7.18 -0.60
C ASP A 18 11.53 -6.64 0.36
N ASP A 19 12.73 -7.21 0.32
CA ASP A 19 13.84 -6.83 1.20
C ASP A 19 14.35 -5.40 0.91
N LYS A 20 14.08 -4.87 -0.28
CA LYS A 20 14.38 -3.50 -0.70
C LYS A 20 13.34 -2.49 -0.26
N VAL A 21 12.23 -2.94 0.32
CA VAL A 21 11.20 -2.05 0.88
C VAL A 21 11.47 -1.83 2.37
N SER A 22 11.61 -0.56 2.78
CA SER A 22 11.69 -0.17 4.18
C SER A 22 10.43 -0.54 4.97
N GLY A 23 10.57 -0.70 6.30
CA GLY A 23 9.47 -1.07 7.19
C GLY A 23 8.26 -0.15 7.04
N LYS A 24 8.49 1.17 7.02
CA LYS A 24 7.54 2.21 6.62
C LYS A 24 8.19 2.97 5.46
N HIS A 25 7.73 2.75 4.24
CA HIS A 25 8.46 3.20 3.04
C HIS A 25 7.85 4.47 2.45
N ALA A 26 6.57 4.44 2.16
CA ALA A 26 5.88 5.53 1.49
C ALA A 26 4.40 5.59 1.90
N SER A 27 3.72 6.65 1.48
CA SER A 27 2.26 6.72 1.48
C SER A 27 1.72 7.07 0.10
N LEU A 28 0.51 6.58 -0.17
CA LEU A 28 -0.35 7.03 -1.25
C LEU A 28 -1.49 7.83 -0.65
N THR A 29 -1.81 8.97 -1.25
CA THR A 29 -2.82 9.89 -0.74
C THR A 29 -3.79 10.29 -1.83
N LEU A 30 -5.09 10.22 -1.53
CA LEU A 30 -6.17 10.83 -2.30
C LEU A 30 -6.76 12.01 -1.51
N THR A 31 -6.60 13.21 -2.05
CA THR A 31 -7.13 14.44 -1.43
C THR A 31 -8.63 14.59 -1.69
N ASN A 32 -9.28 15.52 -0.97
CA ASN A 32 -10.69 15.84 -1.19
C ASN A 32 -10.94 16.48 -2.58
N ASN A 33 -9.89 16.99 -3.23
CA ASN A 33 -9.96 17.60 -4.56
C ASN A 33 -9.71 16.56 -5.68
N ASN A 34 -9.78 15.27 -5.34
CA ASN A 34 -9.54 14.16 -6.26
C ASN A 34 -8.13 14.16 -6.87
N GLU A 35 -7.14 14.61 -6.09
CA GLU A 35 -5.73 14.59 -6.47
C GLU A 35 -4.99 13.44 -5.79
N PHE A 36 -4.09 12.82 -6.55
CA PHE A 36 -3.29 11.69 -6.09
C PHE A 36 -1.87 12.15 -5.76
N TYR A 37 -1.33 11.66 -4.66
CA TYR A 37 0.04 11.91 -4.25
C TYR A 37 0.73 10.65 -3.78
N VAL A 38 2.05 10.60 -3.96
CA VAL A 38 2.94 9.65 -3.30
C VAL A 38 3.98 10.41 -2.49
N GLN A 39 4.31 9.92 -1.30
CA GLN A 39 5.34 10.52 -0.45
C GLN A 39 6.28 9.44 0.06
N ASP A 40 7.57 9.62 -0.13
CA ASP A 40 8.61 8.76 0.46
C ASP A 40 8.92 9.17 1.90
N PHE A 41 9.04 8.20 2.81
CA PHE A 41 9.34 8.42 4.22
C PHE A 41 10.82 8.22 4.56
N ASN A 42 11.70 8.75 3.71
CA ASN A 42 13.15 8.57 3.81
C ASN A 42 13.56 7.09 3.76
N SER A 43 12.98 6.37 2.80
CA SER A 43 13.25 4.96 2.60
C SER A 43 14.68 4.71 2.11
N THR A 44 15.21 3.51 2.36
CA THR A 44 16.60 3.18 2.04
C THR A 44 16.86 3.17 0.54
N ASN A 45 15.94 2.60 -0.25
CA ASN A 45 16.10 2.46 -1.70
C ASN A 45 15.34 3.54 -2.48
N GLY A 46 14.45 4.30 -1.83
CA GLY A 46 13.68 5.36 -2.44
C GLY A 46 12.40 4.88 -3.14
N THR A 47 11.56 5.86 -3.40
CA THR A 47 10.39 5.77 -4.25
C THR A 47 10.68 6.46 -5.59
N PHE A 48 10.15 5.90 -6.68
CA PHE A 48 10.36 6.38 -8.04
C PHE A 48 9.03 6.53 -8.76
N VAL A 49 8.93 7.59 -9.56
CA VAL A 49 7.82 7.83 -10.48
C VAL A 49 8.40 7.93 -11.89
N ASN A 50 7.93 7.09 -12.80
CA ASN A 50 8.46 6.99 -14.17
C ASN A 50 9.99 6.83 -14.20
N ASP A 51 10.52 5.95 -13.34
CA ASP A 51 11.95 5.70 -13.12
C ASP A 51 12.80 6.87 -12.60
N HIS A 52 12.18 8.00 -12.26
CA HIS A 52 12.84 9.12 -11.58
C HIS A 52 12.60 9.04 -10.08
N LYS A 53 13.68 9.07 -9.30
CA LYS A 53 13.59 9.09 -7.83
C LYS A 53 12.96 10.41 -7.38
N ILE A 54 11.91 10.32 -6.57
CA ILE A 54 11.26 11.51 -5.99
C ILE A 54 11.97 11.95 -4.71
N SER A 55 11.72 13.18 -4.27
CA SER A 55 12.11 13.66 -2.94
C SER A 55 11.15 13.14 -1.86
N ASN A 56 11.40 13.53 -0.61
CA ASN A 56 10.53 13.18 0.53
C ASN A 56 9.30 14.10 0.64
N GLU A 57 9.20 15.12 -0.22
CA GLU A 57 7.99 15.95 -0.35
C GLU A 57 6.91 15.19 -1.12
N PRO A 58 5.61 15.41 -0.84
CA PRO A 58 4.54 14.80 -1.61
C PRO A 58 4.66 15.10 -3.11
N PHE A 59 4.80 14.05 -3.90
CA PHE A 59 4.83 14.12 -5.36
C PHE A 59 3.42 13.88 -5.92
N ARG A 60 2.92 14.82 -6.72
CA ARG A 60 1.60 14.68 -7.37
C ARG A 60 1.67 13.63 -8.49
N LEU A 61 0.80 12.64 -8.43
CA LEU A 61 0.68 11.59 -9.45
C LEU A 61 -0.37 11.95 -10.50
N MET A 62 -0.03 11.66 -11.74
CA MET A 62 -0.94 11.64 -12.89
C MET A 62 -1.38 10.21 -13.18
N PRO A 63 -2.58 9.99 -13.76
CA PRO A 63 -3.09 8.62 -13.99
C PRO A 63 -2.11 7.70 -14.75
N GLN A 64 -1.37 8.21 -15.72
CA GLN A 64 -0.42 7.40 -16.50
C GLN A 64 0.91 7.10 -15.81
N ASP A 65 1.15 7.62 -14.61
CA ASP A 65 2.43 7.46 -13.92
C ASP A 65 2.64 6.04 -13.41
N ILE A 66 3.88 5.56 -13.52
CA ILE A 66 4.31 4.28 -12.97
C ILE A 66 5.02 4.55 -11.65
N VAL A 67 4.53 3.93 -10.57
CA VAL A 67 5.10 4.08 -9.22
C VAL A 67 5.87 2.81 -8.85
N LYS A 68 7.12 3.00 -8.45
CA LYS A 68 8.01 1.94 -7.95
C LYS A 68 8.47 2.28 -6.54
N ILE A 69 8.29 1.35 -5.62
CA ILE A 69 8.68 1.46 -4.20
C ILE A 69 9.81 0.46 -3.96
N GLY A 70 11.01 0.96 -3.68
CA GLY A 70 12.21 0.13 -3.74
C GLY A 70 12.42 -0.43 -5.15
N GLN A 71 12.26 -1.75 -5.32
CA GLN A 71 12.32 -2.40 -6.64
C GLN A 71 10.96 -2.92 -7.13
N THR A 72 9.90 -2.74 -6.34
CA THR A 72 8.56 -3.26 -6.66
C THR A 72 7.72 -2.18 -7.34
N VAL A 73 7.26 -2.45 -8.57
CA VAL A 73 6.24 -1.63 -9.25
C VAL A 73 4.87 -1.96 -8.67
N ILE A 74 4.09 -0.94 -8.33
CA ILE A 74 2.79 -1.12 -7.67
C ILE A 74 1.63 -0.57 -8.52
N PRO A 75 0.44 -1.23 -8.51
CA PRO A 75 -0.77 -0.72 -9.16
C PRO A 75 -1.44 0.34 -8.26
N TRP A 76 -0.80 1.49 -8.11
CA TRP A 76 -1.17 2.51 -7.12
C TRP A 76 -2.63 3.00 -7.22
N GLN A 77 -3.18 3.07 -8.44
CA GLN A 77 -4.57 3.47 -8.68
C GLN A 77 -5.57 2.53 -8.02
N THR A 78 -5.30 1.22 -8.10
CA THR A 78 -6.16 0.17 -7.54
C THR A 78 -6.36 0.40 -6.04
N TYR A 79 -5.31 0.80 -5.33
CA TYR A 79 -5.38 1.04 -3.90
C TYR A 79 -6.20 2.29 -3.54
N LEU A 80 -6.12 3.33 -4.35
CA LEU A 80 -6.82 4.60 -4.09
C LEU A 80 -8.28 4.57 -4.55
N SER A 81 -8.64 3.74 -5.53
CA SER A 81 -10.02 3.56 -5.96
C SER A 81 -10.94 3.06 -4.82
N GLU A 82 -12.21 3.45 -4.84
CA GLU A 82 -13.22 2.89 -3.91
C GLU A 82 -13.73 1.52 -4.38
N GLU A 83 -13.55 1.20 -5.67
CA GLU A 83 -14.07 0.00 -6.32
C GLU A 83 -13.21 -1.24 -6.09
N PHE A 84 -11.91 -1.08 -5.81
CA PHE A 84 -11.01 -2.20 -5.49
C PHE A 84 -10.71 -2.26 -3.99
N LYS A 85 -11.53 -3.01 -3.27
CA LYS A 85 -11.14 -3.59 -1.98
C LYS A 85 -10.40 -4.89 -2.29
N PRO A 86 -9.10 -5.04 -2.00
CA PRO A 86 -8.51 -6.38 -2.00
C PRO A 86 -9.34 -7.21 -1.03
N GLN A 87 -10.01 -8.23 -1.56
CA GLN A 87 -10.74 -9.17 -0.71
C GLN A 87 -9.74 -9.71 0.30
N ASN A 88 -10.14 -9.69 1.56
CA ASN A 88 -9.31 -10.10 2.67
C ASN A 88 -9.14 -11.63 2.56
N ILE A 89 -8.17 -12.11 1.76
CA ILE A 89 -7.94 -13.55 1.47
C ILE A 89 -7.74 -14.37 2.77
N PHE A 90 -7.43 -13.68 3.88
CA PHE A 90 -7.24 -14.26 5.20
C PHE A 90 -8.46 -14.25 6.12
N GLU A 91 -9.54 -13.51 5.83
CA GLU A 91 -10.76 -13.58 6.65
C GLU A 91 -11.71 -14.70 6.20
N ASP A 92 -11.74 -15.01 4.91
CA ASP A 92 -12.64 -16.04 4.36
C ASP A 92 -12.17 -17.49 4.64
N ASN A 93 -10.97 -17.67 5.19
CA ASN A 93 -10.40 -18.98 5.58
C ASN A 93 -10.25 -19.14 7.10
N LYS A 94 -11.07 -18.45 7.91
CA LYS A 94 -11.14 -18.80 9.32
C LYS A 94 -11.91 -20.12 9.43
N PRO A 95 -11.29 -21.26 9.83
CA PRO A 95 -12.07 -22.46 10.09
C PRO A 95 -13.09 -22.11 11.17
N GLU A 96 -14.38 -22.32 10.87
CA GLU A 96 -15.44 -22.24 11.86
C GLU A 96 -15.11 -23.24 12.97
N MET A 97 -14.63 -22.73 14.09
CA MET A 97 -14.48 -23.53 15.31
C MET A 97 -15.89 -23.81 15.82
N ASN A 98 -16.46 -24.94 15.38
CA ASN A 98 -17.75 -25.43 15.84
C ASN A 98 -17.74 -25.57 17.37
N LYS A 99 -18.54 -24.75 18.05
CA LYS A 99 -18.78 -24.83 19.50
C LYS A 99 -19.80 -25.92 19.86
N GLU A 100 -19.69 -27.09 19.24
CA GLU A 100 -20.50 -28.26 19.60
C GLU A 100 -19.59 -29.48 19.81
N LYS A 101 -19.12 -29.63 21.06
CA LYS A 101 -18.89 -30.91 21.77
C LYS A 101 -18.19 -30.64 23.11
N LEU A 102 -18.93 -30.05 24.05
CA LEU A 102 -18.70 -30.24 25.49
C LEU A 102 -20.06 -30.25 26.19
N LYS A 103 -20.86 -31.26 25.85
CA LYS A 103 -21.82 -31.87 26.76
C LYS A 103 -21.57 -33.36 26.67
N ASN A 104 -20.72 -33.84 27.56
CA ASN A 104 -20.77 -35.13 28.24
C ASN A 104 -19.75 -35.09 29.37
#